data_AF-A0A6I4HV05-F1
#
_entry.id   AF-A0A6I4HV05-F1
#
_cell.length_a   1.000
_cell.length_b   1.000
_cell.length_c   1.000
_cell.angle_alpha   90.00
_cell.angle_beta   90.00
_cell.angle_gamma   90.00
#
_symmetry.space_group_name_H-M   'P 1'
#
loop_
_entity.id
_entity.type
_entity.pdbx_description
1 polymer ?
#
loop_
_entity_poly.entity_id
_entity_poly.type
_entity_poly.pdbx_seq_one_letter_code
_entity_poly.pdbx_strand_id
1 'polypeptide(L)'
;KKLHIIRTAIRLFTTHGFHTTGVDLIVKESEIPKATLYNYFHSKERLIEICIAFQKSLLKEEVLAIIYSSRYCTPTDKLKEIVV
;
A
#
# COMPACT_ATOMS: atom_id res chain seq x y z
N LYS A 1 -0.49 4.50 -14.24
CA LYS A 1 -0.20 3.05 -14.44
C LYS A 1 0.55 2.42 -13.25
N LYS A 2 1.78 2.83 -12.89
CA LYS A 2 2.52 2.27 -11.72
C LYS A 2 1.72 2.27 -10.41
N LEU A 3 1.15 3.42 -10.04
CA LEU A 3 0.35 3.54 -8.81
C LEU A 3 -0.88 2.61 -8.78
N HIS A 4 -1.52 2.40 -9.93
CA HIS A 4 -2.65 1.47 -10.05
C HIS A 4 -2.19 0.04 -9.74
N ILE A 5 -1.07 -0.40 -10.32
CA ILE A 5 -0.49 -1.73 -10.06
C ILE A 5 -0.13 -1.89 -8.58
N ILE A 6 0.45 -0.87 -7.94
CA ILE A 6 0.78 -0.90 -6.51
C ILE A 6 -0.49 -1.08 -5.66
N ARG A 7 -1.55 -0.32 -5.95
CA ARG A 7 -2.84 -0.43 -5.23
C ARG A 7 -3.48 -1.80 -5.44
N THR A 8 -3.48 -2.32 -6.66
CA THR A 8 -3.99 -3.66 -6.98
C THR A 8 -3.17 -4.74 -6.27
N ALA A 9 -1.85 -4.64 -6.29
CA ALA A 9 -0.96 -5.58 -5.61
C ALA A 9 -1.17 -5.56 -4.09
N ILE A 10 -1.27 -4.37 -3.47
CA ILE A 10 -1.62 -4.23 -2.04
C ILE A 10 -2.91 -4.98 -1.73
N ARG A 11 -3.99 -4.70 -2.47
CA ARG A 11 -5.28 -5.37 -2.27
C ARG A 11 -5.12 -6.89 -2.36
N LEU A 12 -4.49 -7.40 -3.41
CA LEU A 12 -4.35 -8.84 -3.61
C LEU A 12 -3.48 -9.51 -2.55
N PHE A 13 -2.34 -8.91 -2.19
CA PHE A 13 -1.46 -9.41 -1.14
C PHE A 13 -2.13 -9.42 0.22
N THR A 14 -2.94 -8.41 0.56
CA THR A 14 -3.69 -8.36 1.81
C THR A 14 -4.83 -9.39 1.84
N THR A 15 -5.54 -9.58 0.72
CA THR A 15 -6.68 -10.52 0.67
C THR A 15 -6.24 -11.98 0.62
N HIS A 16 -5.21 -12.30 -0.17
CA HIS A 16 -4.87 -13.69 -0.44
C HIS A 16 -3.56 -14.12 0.24
N GLY A 17 -2.68 -13.19 0.58
CA GLY A 17 -1.30 -13.44 1.03
C GLY A 17 -0.27 -13.30 -0.07
N PHE A 18 1.00 -13.05 0.30
CA PHE A 18 2.10 -12.84 -0.65
C PHE A 18 2.44 -14.08 -1.49
N HIS A 19 2.51 -15.26 -0.85
CA HIS A 19 2.93 -16.49 -1.52
C HIS A 19 1.87 -17.01 -2.49
N THR A 20 0.60 -16.90 -2.13
CA THR A 20 -0.57 -17.31 -2.92
C THR A 20 -0.87 -16.36 -4.08
N THR A 21 -0.57 -15.07 -3.93
CA THR A 21 -0.74 -14.08 -5.00
C THR A 21 0.38 -14.23 -6.04
N GLY A 22 0.02 -14.78 -7.20
CA GLY A 22 0.90 -14.88 -8.36
C GLY A 22 0.97 -13.58 -9.18
N VAL A 23 2.07 -13.39 -9.93
CA VAL A 23 2.23 -12.24 -10.84
C VAL A 23 1.13 -12.22 -11.92
N ASP A 24 0.68 -13.39 -12.38
CA ASP A 24 -0.37 -13.51 -13.39
C ASP A 24 -1.72 -12.96 -12.92
N LEU A 25 -2.05 -13.16 -11.65
CA LEU A 25 -3.25 -12.56 -11.04
C LEU A 25 -3.13 -11.03 -10.97
N ILE A 26 -1.97 -10.52 -10.57
CA ILE A 26 -1.72 -9.08 -10.46
C ILE A 26 -1.86 -8.40 -11.81
N VAL A 27 -1.26 -8.95 -12.86
CA VAL A 27 -1.32 -8.34 -14.21
C VAL A 27 -2.69 -8.45 -14.86
N LYS A 28 -3.42 -9.54 -14.58
CA LYS A 28 -4.83 -9.68 -14.98
C LYS A 28 -5.69 -8.60 -14.34
N GLU A 29 -5.63 -8.45 -13.02
CA GLU A 29 -6.44 -7.48 -12.26
C GLU A 29 -5.99 -6.03 -12.47
N SER A 30 -4.74 -5.81 -12.92
CA SER A 30 -4.22 -4.48 -13.23
C SER A 30 -4.35 -4.12 -14.71
N GLU A 31 -4.90 -5.02 -15.53
CA GLU A 31 -5.08 -4.87 -16.98
C GLU A 31 -3.81 -4.42 -17.72
N ILE A 32 -2.67 -5.03 -17.39
CA ILE A 32 -1.38 -4.73 -18.01
C ILE A 32 -0.67 -5.99 -18.53
N PRO A 33 0.23 -5.87 -19.51
CA PRO A 33 1.11 -6.96 -19.89
C PRO A 33 2.09 -7.35 -18.77
N LYS A 34 2.39 -8.65 -18.64
CA LYS A 34 3.39 -9.18 -17.69
C LYS A 34 4.77 -8.54 -17.83
N ALA A 35 5.20 -8.29 -19.07
CA ALA A 35 6.45 -7.58 -19.35
C ALA A 35 6.46 -6.15 -18.77
N THR A 36 5.33 -5.44 -18.81
CA THR A 36 5.22 -4.10 -18.23
C THR A 36 5.39 -4.10 -16.72
N LEU A 37 4.86 -5.13 -16.02
CA LEU A 37 5.08 -5.29 -14.58
C LEU A 37 6.57 -5.46 -14.27
N TYR A 38 7.24 -6.39 -14.95
CA TYR A 38 8.68 -6.62 -14.73
C TYR A 38 9.54 -5.42 -15.14
N ASN A 39 9.17 -4.67 -16.18
CA ASN A 39 9.86 -3.42 -16.53
C ASN A 39 9.75 -2.35 -15.45
N TYR A 40 8.65 -2.33 -14.70
CA TYR A 40 8.43 -1.33 -13.65
C TYR A 40 8.98 -1.74 -12.29
N PHE A 41 8.92 -3.02 -11.97
CA PHE A 41 9.14 -3.51 -10.60
C PHE A 41 10.23 -4.57 -10.50
N HIS A 42 10.75 -5.11 -11.61
CA HIS A 42 11.80 -6.12 -11.70
C HIS A 42 11.46 -7.51 -11.14
N SER A 43 10.77 -7.61 -10.00
CA SER A 43 10.35 -8.89 -9.40
C SER A 43 9.09 -8.74 -8.54
N LYS A 44 8.52 -9.88 -8.09
CA LYS A 44 7.37 -9.89 -7.18
C LYS A 44 7.77 -9.41 -5.78
N GLU A 45 8.97 -9.78 -5.36
CA GLU A 45 9.61 -9.42 -4.10
C GLU A 45 9.83 -7.91 -4.05
N ARG A 46 10.34 -7.32 -5.13
CA ARG A 46 10.52 -5.88 -5.21
C ARG A 46 9.19 -5.13 -5.25
N LEU A 47 8.16 -5.70 -5.88
CA LEU A 47 6.81 -5.14 -5.84
C LEU A 47 6.25 -5.10 -4.41
N ILE A 48 6.33 -6.19 -3.62
CA ILE A 48 5.84 -6.19 -2.24
C ILE A 48 6.63 -5.21 -1.35
N GLU A 49 7.95 -5.09 -1.52
CA GLU A 49 8.74 -4.08 -0.82
C GLU A 49 8.22 -2.66 -1.07
N ILE A 50 7.92 -2.35 -2.33
CA ILE A 50 7.35 -1.04 -2.72
C ILE A 50 5.95 -0.86 -2.13
N CYS A 51 5.11 -1.90 -2.16
CA CYS A 51 3.79 -1.88 -1.53
C CYS A 51 3.88 -1.56 -0.03
N ILE A 52 4.77 -2.22 0.71
CA ILE A 52 4.97 -1.99 2.14
C ILE A 52 5.49 -0.57 2.40
N ALA A 53 6.47 -0.11 1.62
CA ALA A 53 7.00 1.24 1.74
C ALA A 53 5.92 2.31 1.49
N PHE A 54 5.08 2.09 0.47
CA PHE A 54 3.96 2.97 0.14
C PHE A 54 2.89 3.00 1.24
N GLN A 55 2.49 1.84 1.79
CA GLN A 55 1.55 1.81 2.91
C GLN A 55 2.12 2.50 4.15
N LYS A 56 3.42 2.27 4.44
CA LYS A 56 4.10 2.91 5.56
C LYS A 56 4.14 4.44 5.43
N SER A 57 4.35 4.97 4.22
CA SER A 57 4.33 6.42 4.02
C SER A 57 2.94 7.01 4.22
N LEU A 58 1.89 6.35 3.71
CA LEU A 58 0.51 6.80 3.91
C LEU A 58 0.13 6.80 5.40
N LEU A 59 0.44 5.72 6.11
CA LEU A 59 0.19 5.64 7.55
C LEU A 59 0.90 6.77 8.32
N LYS A 60 2.15 7.07 7.93
CA LYS A 60 2.88 8.20 8.53
C LYS A 60 2.18 9.54 8.26
N GLU A 61 1.70 9.77 7.04
CA GLU A 61 0.99 11.00 6.69
C GLU A 61 -0.33 11.14 7.47
N GLU A 62 -1.09 10.05 7.62
CA GLU A 62 -2.33 10.02 8.42
C GLU A 62 -2.05 10.34 9.90
N VAL A 63 -1.03 9.72 10.49
CA VAL A 63 -0.62 9.98 11.88
C VAL A 63 -0.21 11.45 12.05
N LEU A 64 0.58 12.01 11.14
CA LEU A 64 0.99 13.42 11.20
C LEU A 64 -0.21 14.36 11.06
N ALA A 65 -1.17 14.05 10.19
CA ALA A 65 -2.38 14.84 10.04
C ALA A 65 -3.19 14.90 11.35
N ILE A 66 -3.28 13.79 12.09
CA ILE A 66 -3.94 13.76 13.41
C ILE A 66 -3.16 14.58 14.44
N ILE A 67 -1.83 14.43 14.50
CA ILE A 67 -0.97 15.15 15.44
C ILE A 67 -1.10 16.67 15.28
N TYR A 68 -1.11 17.15 14.03
CA TYR A 68 -1.18 18.59 13.72
C TYR A 68 -2.60 19.14 13.57
N SER A 69 -3.62 18.29 13.63
CA SER A 69 -5.02 18.72 13.60
C SER A 69 -5.38 19.59 14.81
N SER A 70 -6.09 20.70 14.54
CA SER A 70 -6.73 21.53 15.57
C SER A 70 -8.08 20.97 16.04
N ARG A 71 -8.56 19.87 15.43
CA ARG A 71 -9.84 19.22 15.80
C ARG A 71 -9.82 18.51 17.16
N TYR A 72 -8.63 18.19 17.67
CA TYR A 72 -8.45 17.47 18.93
C TYR A 72 -7.74 18.36 19.97
N CYS A 73 -8.44 18.67 21.06
CA CYS A 73 -7.96 19.60 22.09
C CYS A 73 -6.92 19.00 23.04
N THR A 74 -6.89 17.68 23.21
CA THR A 74 -5.95 17.01 24.13
C THR A 74 -5.04 16.00 23.42
N PRO A 75 -3.81 15.79 23.90
CA PRO A 75 -2.95 14.73 23.40
C PRO A 75 -3.58 13.33 23.49
N THR A 76 -4.41 13.10 24.52
CA THR A 76 -5.10 11.83 24.72
C THR A 76 -6.13 11.56 23.63
N ASP A 77 -6.87 12.58 23.18
CA ASP A 77 -7.84 12.42 22.09
C ASP A 77 -7.14 12.14 20.75
N LYS A 78 -6.00 12.78 20.51
CA LYS A 78 -5.14 12.49 19.34
C LYS A 78 -4.63 11.05 19.34
N LEU A 79 -4.20 10.54 20.49
CA LEU A 79 -3.73 9.16 20.62
C LEU A 79 -4.86 8.13 20.41
N LYS A 80 -6.07 8.42 20.90
CA LYS A 80 -7.23 7.55 20.65
C LYS A 80 -7.50 7.41 19.16
N GLU A 81 -7.44 8.52 18.42
CA GLU A 81 -7.68 8.51 16.97
C GLU A 81 -6.58 7.77 16.18
N ILE A 82 -5.33 7.79 16.65
CA ILE A 82 -4.21 7.08 15.98
C ILE A 82 -4.30 5.56 16.15
N VAL A 83 -4.86 5.10 17.28
CA VAL A 83 -4.84 3.67 17.68
C VAL A 83 -6.12 2.93 17.26
N VAL A 84 -7.19 3.66 16.92
CA VAL A 84 -8.46 3.13 16.42
C VAL A 84 -8.41 2.91 14.92
#